data_AF-A0A3M0I729-F1
#
_entry.id   AF-A0A3M0I729-F1
#
_cell.length_a   1.000
_cell.length_b   1.000
_cell.length_c   1.000
_cell.angle_alpha   90.00
_cell.angle_beta   90.00
_cell.angle_gamma   90.00
#
_symmetry.space_group_name_H-M   'P 1'
#
loop_
_entity.id
_entity.type
_entity.pdbx_description
1 polymer ?
#
loop_
_entity_poly.entity_id
_entity_poly.type
_entity_poly.pdbx_seq_one_letter_code
_entity_poly.pdbx_strand_id
1 'polypeptide(L)'
;MWFFSGIRRSSAALWVVFFVNGAVLASWAPRIPQVTSELHLSDGQVGYALLGVAVGSVPALLGTARLLRTVSARSVCTITSIAFSGALPLIACAPNVWALGGALAVLGAVSGCLDVAMNTAAIDYQDRIGASILSRLHGG
;
A
#
# COMPACT_ATOMS: atom_id res chain seq x y z
N MET A 1 -2.32 -17.51 -30.74
CA MET A 1 -3.40 -16.71 -30.12
C MET A 1 -3.36 -16.72 -28.57
N TRP A 2 -2.22 -16.98 -27.92
CA TRP A 2 -2.12 -17.10 -26.45
C TRP A 2 -1.54 -15.87 -25.72
N PHE A 3 -0.96 -14.89 -26.45
CA PHE A 3 -0.34 -13.71 -25.83
C PHE A 3 -1.37 -12.74 -25.22
N PHE A 4 -2.54 -12.58 -25.82
CA PHE A 4 -3.53 -11.58 -25.39
C PHE A 4 -4.28 -11.93 -24.09
N SER A 5 -4.45 -13.21 -23.76
CA SER A 5 -5.16 -13.65 -22.55
C SER A 5 -4.35 -13.35 -21.28
N GLY A 6 -3.02 -13.49 -21.35
CA GLY A 6 -2.10 -13.10 -20.28
C GLY A 6 -2.04 -11.59 -20.08
N ILE A 7 -2.12 -10.81 -21.17
CA ILE A 7 -2.09 -9.34 -21.13
C ILE A 7 -3.36 -8.79 -20.46
N ARG A 8 -4.57 -9.23 -20.88
CA ARG A 8 -5.83 -8.79 -20.24
C ARG A 8 -5.90 -9.12 -18.75
N ARG A 9 -5.48 -10.34 -18.35
CA ARG A 9 -5.43 -10.72 -16.93
C ARG A 9 -4.44 -9.88 -16.14
N SER A 10 -3.29 -9.55 -16.72
CA SER A 10 -2.28 -8.71 -16.06
C SER A 10 -2.77 -7.27 -15.89
N SER A 11 -3.46 -6.71 -16.88
CA SER A 11 -4.10 -5.39 -16.78
C SER A 11 -5.15 -5.34 -15.68
N ALA A 12 -6.07 -6.31 -15.65
CA ALA A 12 -7.11 -6.37 -14.62
C ALA A 12 -6.52 -6.49 -13.20
N ALA A 13 -5.48 -7.30 -13.03
CA ALA A 13 -4.78 -7.44 -11.75
C ALA A 13 -4.14 -6.12 -11.29
N LEU A 14 -3.51 -5.36 -12.18
CA LEU A 14 -2.96 -4.04 -11.85
C LEU A 14 -4.07 -3.08 -11.41
N TRP A 15 -5.17 -2.98 -12.17
CA TRP A 15 -6.31 -2.15 -11.79
C TRP A 15 -6.86 -2.50 -10.40
N VAL A 16 -6.99 -3.80 -10.09
CA VAL A 16 -7.45 -4.26 -8.77
C VAL A 16 -6.47 -3.85 -7.68
N VAL A 17 -5.16 -4.01 -7.89
CA VAL A 17 -4.14 -3.64 -6.89
C VAL A 17 -4.14 -2.13 -6.63
N PHE A 18 -4.17 -1.30 -7.67
CA PHE A 18 -4.26 0.15 -7.54
C PHE A 18 -5.57 0.58 -6.84
N PHE A 19 -6.68 -0.06 -7.19
CA PHE A 19 -7.96 0.15 -6.52
C PHE A 19 -7.90 -0.22 -5.04
N VAL A 20 -7.33 -1.37 -4.67
CA VAL A 20 -7.17 -1.79 -3.27
C VAL A 20 -6.31 -0.78 -2.51
N ASN A 21 -5.18 -0.34 -3.08
CA ASN A 21 -4.33 0.67 -2.47
C ASN A 21 -5.11 1.97 -2.18
N GLY A 22 -5.84 2.48 -3.19
CA GLY A 22 -6.68 3.67 -3.03
C GLY A 22 -7.82 3.47 -2.03
N ALA A 23 -8.51 2.33 -2.06
CA ALA A 23 -9.63 2.01 -1.18
C ALA A 23 -9.21 1.92 0.30
N VAL A 24 -8.04 1.32 0.58
CA VAL A 24 -7.51 1.24 1.95
C VAL A 24 -7.17 2.64 2.48
N LEU A 25 -6.49 3.47 1.68
CA LEU A 25 -6.18 4.85 2.07
C LEU A 25 -7.45 5.69 2.27
N ALA A 26 -8.41 5.57 1.37
CA ALA A 26 -9.70 6.25 1.46
C ALA A 26 -10.55 5.76 2.65
N SER A 27 -10.35 4.52 3.10
CA SER A 27 -11.01 3.98 4.29
C SER A 27 -10.38 4.49 5.59
N TRP A 28 -9.06 4.72 5.60
CA TRP A 28 -8.33 5.17 6.77
C TRP A 28 -8.38 6.69 6.97
N ALA A 29 -8.08 7.48 5.95
CA ALA A 29 -7.88 8.92 6.10
C ALA A 29 -9.08 9.66 6.77
N PRO A 30 -10.35 9.36 6.44
CA PRO A 30 -11.50 9.99 7.09
C PRO A 30 -11.70 9.58 8.55
N ARG A 31 -11.10 8.47 8.99
CA ARG A 31 -11.23 7.95 10.38
C ARG A 31 -10.23 8.57 11.34
N ILE A 32 -9.24 9.33 10.85
CA ILE A 32 -8.25 9.98 11.71
C ILE A 32 -8.92 10.85 12.80
N PRO A 33 -9.88 11.76 12.49
CA PRO A 33 -10.53 12.57 13.52
C PRO A 33 -11.30 11.73 14.54
N GLN A 34 -11.97 10.67 14.07
CA GLN A 34 -12.69 9.75 14.93
C GLN A 34 -11.76 9.06 15.92
N VAL A 35 -10.67 8.43 15.45
CA VAL A 35 -9.70 7.74 16.31
C VAL A 35 -9.02 8.69 17.28
N THR A 36 -8.67 9.91 16.84
CA THR A 36 -8.15 10.97 17.71
C THR A 36 -9.09 11.27 18.86
N SER A 37 -10.39 11.39 18.58
CA SER A 37 -11.41 11.66 19.60
C SER A 37 -11.64 10.48 20.55
N GLU A 38 -11.72 9.24 20.03
CA GLU A 38 -11.96 8.03 20.81
C GLU A 38 -10.81 7.76 21.80
N LEU A 39 -9.57 7.98 21.36
CA LEU A 39 -8.36 7.81 22.16
C LEU A 39 -7.97 9.06 22.96
N HIS A 40 -8.76 10.15 22.88
CA HIS A 40 -8.51 11.43 23.55
C HIS A 40 -7.08 11.97 23.31
N LEU A 41 -6.61 11.86 22.07
CA LEU A 41 -5.23 12.21 21.72
C LEU A 41 -5.07 13.72 21.58
N SER A 42 -3.93 14.22 22.05
CA SER A 42 -3.47 15.56 21.70
C SER A 42 -2.92 15.62 20.27
N ASP A 43 -2.81 16.81 19.68
CA ASP A 43 -2.24 16.99 18.34
C ASP A 43 -0.82 16.41 18.22
N GLY A 44 0.00 16.54 19.27
CA GLY A 44 1.34 15.95 19.31
C GLY A 44 1.32 14.42 19.29
N GLN A 45 0.33 13.79 19.94
CA GLN A 45 0.15 12.35 19.93
C GLN A 45 -0.35 11.83 18.58
N VAL A 46 -1.24 12.57 17.91
CA VAL A 46 -1.64 12.28 16.53
C VAL A 46 -0.44 12.36 15.60
N GLY A 47 0.37 13.42 15.71
CA GLY A 47 1.62 13.56 14.97
C GLY A 47 2.56 12.38 15.18
N TYR A 48 2.78 11.96 16.43
CA TYR A 48 3.57 10.77 16.76
C TYR A 48 3.02 9.50 16.12
N ALA A 49 1.70 9.27 16.20
CA ALA A 49 1.08 8.10 15.59
C ALA A 49 1.29 8.09 14.07
N LEU A 50 1.10 9.23 13.41
CA LEU A 50 1.31 9.38 11.96
C LEU A 50 2.78 9.24 11.55
N LEU A 51 3.75 9.61 12.40
CA LEU A 51 5.17 9.32 12.16
C LEU A 51 5.42 7.82 12.01
N GLY A 52 4.62 6.97 12.66
CA GLY A 52 4.64 5.52 12.46
C GLY A 52 4.59 5.15 10.98
N VAL A 53 3.69 5.77 10.19
CA VAL A 53 3.57 5.52 8.74
C VAL A 53 4.89 5.76 8.03
N ALA A 54 5.56 6.88 8.29
CA ALA A 54 6.84 7.22 7.67
C ALA A 54 7.97 6.27 8.12
N VAL A 55 8.02 5.95 9.42
CA VAL A 55 9.01 5.02 9.99
C VAL A 55 8.87 3.62 9.38
N GLY A 56 7.64 3.18 9.10
CA GLY A 56 7.39 1.91 8.43
C GLY A 56 7.71 1.95 6.93
N SER A 57 7.24 2.98 6.24
CA SER A 57 7.30 3.04 4.78
C SER A 57 8.71 3.23 4.25
N VAL A 58 9.51 4.14 4.83
CA VAL A 58 10.84 4.48 4.30
C VAL A 58 11.78 3.27 4.22
N PRO A 59 11.95 2.46 5.29
CA PRO A 59 12.75 1.23 5.20
C PRO A 59 12.16 0.22 4.23
N ALA A 60 10.83 0.11 4.16
CA ALA A 60 10.16 -0.80 3.25
C ALA A 60 10.41 -0.44 1.79
N LEU A 61 10.44 0.84 1.42
CA LEU A 61 10.78 1.29 0.07
C LEU A 61 12.16 0.76 -0.36
N LEU A 62 13.16 0.94 0.50
CA LEU A 62 14.54 0.50 0.24
C LEU A 62 14.68 -1.03 0.25
N GLY A 63 14.00 -1.70 1.19
CA GLY A 63 14.00 -3.16 1.30
C GLY A 63 13.35 -3.82 0.09
N THR A 64 12.23 -3.27 -0.37
CA THR A 64 11.44 -3.82 -1.48
C THR A 64 12.20 -3.72 -2.80
N ALA A 65 12.90 -2.62 -3.04
CA ALA A 65 13.75 -2.47 -4.22
C ALA A 65 14.84 -3.57 -4.32
N ARG A 66 15.36 -4.05 -3.18
CA ARG A 66 16.29 -5.19 -3.14
C ARG A 66 15.56 -6.52 -3.31
N LEU A 67 14.41 -6.70 -2.64
CA LEU A 67 13.59 -7.91 -2.71
C LEU A 67 13.16 -8.25 -4.14
N LEU A 68 12.77 -7.23 -4.92
CA LEU A 68 12.32 -7.40 -6.29
C LEU A 68 13.42 -7.84 -7.27
N ARG A 69 14.69 -7.87 -6.85
CA ARG A 69 15.77 -8.47 -7.64
C ARG A 69 15.71 -10.00 -7.69
N THR A 70 15.08 -10.61 -6.69
CA THR A 70 15.02 -12.08 -6.54
C THR A 70 13.59 -12.62 -6.47
N VAL A 71 12.60 -11.78 -6.16
CA VAL A 71 11.19 -12.16 -6.04
C VAL A 71 10.35 -11.41 -7.08
N SER A 72 9.37 -12.10 -7.68
CA SER A 72 8.51 -11.47 -8.69
C SER A 72 7.63 -10.36 -8.10
N ALA A 73 7.52 -9.24 -8.81
CA ALA A 73 6.69 -8.10 -8.41
C ALA A 73 5.21 -8.50 -8.22
N ARG A 74 4.71 -9.44 -9.02
CA ARG A 74 3.35 -9.99 -8.88
C ARG A 74 3.14 -10.68 -7.53
N SER A 75 4.07 -11.54 -7.12
CA SER A 75 3.96 -12.23 -5.83
C SER A 75 4.00 -11.24 -4.67
N VAL A 76 4.90 -10.27 -4.73
CA VAL A 76 5.02 -9.21 -3.71
C VAL A 76 3.71 -8.41 -3.64
N CYS A 77 3.17 -7.94 -4.77
CA CYS A 77 1.88 -7.21 -4.82
C CYS A 77 0.74 -7.97 -4.15
N THR A 78 0.58 -9.27 -4.45
CA THR A 78 -0.52 -10.07 -3.88
C THR A 78 -0.40 -10.16 -2.37
N ILE A 79 0.80 -10.48 -1.87
CA ILE A 79 1.05 -10.62 -0.44
C ILE A 79 0.84 -9.29 0.28
N THR A 80 1.41 -8.21 -0.26
CA THR A 80 1.30 -6.89 0.36
C THR A 80 -0.11 -6.31 0.26
N SER A 81 -0.87 -6.57 -0.80
CA SER A 81 -2.28 -6.14 -0.89
C SER A 81 -3.16 -6.78 0.19
N ILE A 82 -2.96 -8.08 0.44
CA ILE A 82 -3.66 -8.81 1.51
C ILE A 82 -3.24 -8.27 2.88
N ALA A 83 -1.93 -8.13 3.10
CA ALA A 83 -1.40 -7.59 4.35
C ALA A 83 -1.85 -6.14 4.59
N PHE A 84 -1.98 -5.32 3.54
CA PHE A 84 -2.37 -3.92 3.64
C PHE A 84 -3.83 -3.79 4.08
N SER A 85 -4.69 -4.61 3.49
CA SER A 85 -6.09 -4.74 3.91
C SER A 85 -6.19 -5.27 5.34
N GLY A 86 -5.36 -6.25 5.71
CA GLY A 86 -5.29 -6.82 7.06
C GLY A 86 -4.69 -5.91 8.13
N ALA A 87 -4.00 -4.83 7.74
CA ALA A 87 -3.47 -3.85 8.68
C ALA A 87 -4.55 -2.88 9.20
N LEU A 88 -5.66 -2.67 8.45
CA LEU A 88 -6.75 -1.79 8.87
C LEU A 88 -7.39 -2.19 10.22
N PRO A 89 -7.70 -3.48 10.48
CA PRO A 89 -8.16 -3.91 11.79
C PRO A 89 -7.21 -3.59 12.95
N LEU A 90 -5.89 -3.58 12.72
CA LEU A 90 -4.91 -3.27 13.77
C LEU A 90 -5.08 -1.84 14.29
N ILE A 91 -5.44 -0.92 13.40
CA ILE A 91 -5.71 0.49 13.75
C ILE A 91 -6.96 0.58 14.62
N ALA A 92 -8.03 -0.14 14.24
CA ALA A 92 -9.29 -0.15 15.00
C ALA A 92 -9.15 -0.79 16.38
N CYS A 93 -8.23 -1.74 16.54
CA CYS A 93 -7.98 -2.43 17.81
C CYS A 93 -6.93 -1.74 18.70
N ALA A 94 -6.38 -0.58 18.31
CA ALA A 94 -5.33 0.08 19.06
C ALA A 94 -5.89 0.72 20.35
N PRO A 95 -5.47 0.28 21.56
CA PRO A 95 -6.00 0.81 22.82
C PRO A 95 -5.37 2.14 23.27
N ASN A 96 -4.26 2.56 22.66
CA ASN A 96 -3.52 3.76 23.03
C ASN A 96 -2.63 4.25 21.87
N VAL A 97 -2.02 5.42 22.05
CA VAL A 97 -1.17 6.08 21.05
C VAL A 97 0.03 5.24 20.59
N TRP A 98 0.64 4.44 21.48
CA TRP A 98 1.80 3.61 21.13
C TRP A 98 1.39 2.44 20.23
N ALA A 99 0.28 1.79 20.57
CA ALA A 99 -0.30 0.75 19.74
C ALA A 99 -0.76 1.30 18.37
N LEU A 100 -1.34 2.50 18.36
CA LEU A 100 -1.74 3.17 17.12
C LEU A 100 -0.51 3.48 16.25
N GLY A 101 0.56 4.04 16.81
CA GLY A 101 1.80 4.30 16.10
C GLY A 101 2.44 3.02 15.54
N GLY A 102 2.42 1.92 16.31
CA GLY A 102 2.87 0.60 15.84
C GLY A 102 2.02 0.04 14.70
N ALA A 103 0.69 0.13 14.81
CA ALA A 103 -0.23 -0.29 13.75
C ALA A 103 -0.02 0.53 12.46
N LEU A 104 0.18 1.84 12.61
CA LEU A 104 0.48 2.74 11.49
C LEU A 104 1.86 2.49 10.89
N ALA A 105 2.85 2.06 11.68
CA ALA A 105 4.13 1.62 11.15
C ALA A 105 4.01 0.33 10.33
N VAL A 106 3.21 -0.64 10.77
CA VAL A 106 2.91 -1.83 9.96
C VAL A 106 2.18 -1.43 8.68
N LEU A 107 1.15 -0.58 8.78
CA LEU A 107 0.42 -0.05 7.62
C LEU A 107 1.38 0.63 6.64
N GLY A 108 2.26 1.51 7.12
CA GLY A 108 3.24 2.22 6.31
C GLY A 108 4.24 1.30 5.64
N ALA A 109 4.77 0.29 6.35
CA ALA A 109 5.70 -0.68 5.79
C ALA A 109 5.06 -1.50 4.67
N VAL A 110 3.84 -1.99 4.89
CA VAL A 110 3.12 -2.76 3.88
C VAL A 110 2.73 -1.87 2.69
N SER A 111 2.30 -0.63 2.94
CA SER A 111 1.99 0.37 1.90
C SER A 111 3.21 0.67 1.03
N GLY A 112 4.36 0.97 1.63
CA GLY A 112 5.59 1.25 0.89
C GLY A 112 6.06 0.05 0.06
N CYS A 113 5.92 -1.17 0.59
CA CYS A 113 6.23 -2.38 -0.15
C CYS A 113 5.25 -2.61 -1.32
N LEU A 114 3.96 -2.37 -1.10
CA LEU A 114 2.93 -2.44 -2.13
C LEU A 114 3.18 -1.42 -3.25
N ASP A 115 3.52 -0.17 -2.90
CA ASP A 115 3.76 0.91 -3.86
C ASP A 115 4.92 0.59 -4.81
N VAL A 116 6.07 0.16 -4.27
CA VAL A 116 7.22 -0.22 -5.10
C VAL A 116 6.86 -1.42 -5.99
N ALA A 117 6.22 -2.44 -5.42
CA ALA A 117 5.87 -3.64 -6.18
C ALA A 117 4.83 -3.36 -7.29
N MET A 118 3.80 -2.55 -7.01
CA MET A 118 2.75 -2.23 -7.99
C MET A 118 3.30 -1.37 -9.13
N ASN A 119 4.17 -0.42 -8.81
CA ASN A 119 4.80 0.43 -9.81
C ASN A 119 5.77 -0.38 -10.69
N THR A 120 6.56 -1.29 -10.11
CA THR A 120 7.39 -2.22 -10.90
C THR A 120 6.54 -3.13 -11.79
N ALA A 121 5.46 -3.71 -11.26
CA ALA A 121 4.57 -4.55 -12.06
C ALA A 121 3.86 -3.78 -13.19
N ALA A 122 3.55 -2.50 -12.97
CA ALA A 122 2.98 -1.62 -14.00
C ALA A 122 4.02 -1.32 -15.09
N ILE A 123 5.25 -0.98 -14.73
CA ILE A 123 6.36 -0.75 -15.68
C ILE A 123 6.62 -2.01 -16.51
N ASP A 124 6.75 -3.18 -15.88
CA ASP A 124 6.94 -4.47 -16.57
C ASP A 124 5.81 -4.76 -17.57
N TYR A 125 4.59 -4.33 -17.26
CA TYR A 125 3.46 -4.46 -18.16
C TYR A 125 3.51 -3.44 -19.30
N GLN A 126 3.87 -2.18 -19.02
CA GLN A 126 4.06 -1.13 -20.04
C GLN A 126 5.07 -1.54 -21.09
N ASP A 127 6.22 -2.08 -20.68
CA ASP A 127 7.29 -2.51 -21.58
C ASP A 127 6.82 -3.64 -22.52
N ARG A 128 5.91 -4.50 -22.05
CA ARG A 128 5.33 -5.58 -22.87
C ARG A 128 4.29 -5.09 -23.88
N ILE A 129 3.58 -4.00 -23.58
CA ILE A 129 2.53 -3.47 -24.46
C ILE A 129 2.97 -2.25 -25.28
N GLY A 130 4.16 -1.70 -25.00
CA GLY A 130 4.72 -0.54 -25.70
C GLY A 130 3.97 0.78 -25.48
N ALA A 131 3.21 0.91 -24.38
CA ALA A 131 2.37 2.08 -24.11
C ALA A 131 2.37 2.45 -22.62
N SER A 132 2.31 3.75 -22.32
CA SER A 132 2.23 4.26 -20.95
C SER A 132 0.85 4.00 -20.32
N ILE A 133 0.82 3.43 -19.11
CA ILE A 133 -0.42 3.18 -18.35
C ILE A 133 -0.43 3.76 -16.94
N LEU A 134 0.73 4.07 -16.36
CA LEU A 134 0.87 4.56 -14.99
C LEU A 134 0.00 5.80 -14.71
N SER A 135 -0.06 6.76 -15.65
CA SER A 135 -0.94 7.93 -15.52
C SER A 135 -2.42 7.55 -15.48
N ARG A 136 -2.84 6.57 -16.30
CA ARG A 136 -4.25 6.11 -16.34
C ARG A 136 -4.63 5.38 -15.04
N LEU A 137 -3.71 4.63 -14.45
CA LEU A 137 -3.93 3.92 -13.18
C LEU A 137 -4.10 4.87 -11.98
N HIS A 138 -3.51 6.07 -12.04
CA HIS A 138 -3.66 7.11 -11.02
C HIS A 138 -4.79 8.12 -11.31
N GLY A 139 -5.61 7.88 -12.35
CA GLY A 139 -6.76 8.73 -12.68
C GLY A 139 -6.47 9.92 -13.61
N GLY A 140 -5.41 9.83 -14.43
CA GLY A 140 -5.16 10.76 -15.54
C GLY A 140 -6.05 10.55 -16.74
#